data_AF-A0A1M6XLN0-F1
#
_entry.id   AF-A0A1M6XLN0-F1
#
_cell.length_a   1.000
_cell.length_b   1.000
_cell.length_c   1.000
_cell.angle_alpha   90.00
_cell.angle_beta   90.00
_cell.angle_gamma   90.00
#
_symmetry.space_group_name_H-M   'P 1'
#
loop_
_entity.id
_entity.type
_entity.pdbx_description
1 polymer ?
#
loop_
_entity_poly.entity_id
_entity_poly.type
_entity_poly.pdbx_seq_one_letter_code
_entity_poly.pdbx_strand_id
1 'polypeptide(L)'
;AGVAVADQSIDVCMSWDATVGTRELMVNGQSIGKKAFTAAMNLPNEVGLVNNFATFVDDLRISNRARTLVEHQAAFQSNQPLPIDVDTTLKMNFDNNSGVSLPMINYVYDNLNYLNSITTPNKTINYQYDGNGNLIRRIIN
;
A
#
# COMPACT_ATOMS: atom_id res chain seq x y z
N ALA A 1 -6.11 17.61 20.47
CA ALA A 1 -5.19 16.69 19.78
C ALA A 1 -6.01 15.52 19.25
N GLY A 2 -5.90 15.17 17.97
CA GLY A 2 -6.48 13.95 17.35
C GLY A 2 -7.79 13.45 17.97
N VAL A 3 -8.80 14.32 18.07
CA VAL A 3 -10.05 13.99 18.76
C VAL A 3 -10.99 13.31 17.78
N ALA A 4 -11.42 12.09 18.10
CA ALA A 4 -12.57 11.47 17.48
C ALA A 4 -13.84 12.16 18.00
N VAL A 5 -14.64 12.73 17.10
CA VAL A 5 -15.93 13.34 17.44
C VAL A 5 -17.02 12.43 16.88
N ALA A 6 -18.08 12.22 17.66
CA ALA A 6 -19.24 11.46 17.19
C ALA A 6 -19.79 12.05 15.90
N ASP A 7 -20.22 11.18 14.98
CA ASP A 7 -20.81 11.53 13.69
C ASP A 7 -19.89 12.34 12.75
N GLN A 8 -18.57 12.31 12.98
CA GLN A 8 -17.58 12.89 12.08
C GLN A 8 -16.63 11.83 11.55
N SER A 9 -16.19 12.03 10.30
CA SER A 9 -15.11 11.22 9.73
C SER A 9 -13.83 11.37 10.54
N ILE A 10 -13.11 10.27 10.69
CA ILE A 10 -11.83 10.22 11.39
C ILE A 10 -10.80 9.59 10.46
N ASP A 11 -9.69 10.30 10.26
CA ASP A 11 -8.50 9.73 9.63
C ASP A 11 -7.68 9.02 10.71
N VAL A 12 -7.41 7.73 10.50
CA VAL A 12 -6.57 6.93 11.41
C VAL A 12 -5.44 6.33 10.61
N CYS A 13 -4.21 6.59 11.05
CA CYS A 13 -3.03 5.99 10.47
C CYS A 13 -2.10 5.39 11.52
N MET A 14 -1.52 4.25 11.17
CA MET A 14 -0.51 3.57 11.97
C MET A 14 0.68 3.30 11.06
N SER A 15 1.86 3.80 11.44
CA SER A 15 3.10 3.58 10.70
C SER A 15 4.16 2.96 11.59
N TRP A 16 4.98 2.09 11.01
CA TRP A 16 6.10 1.45 11.70
C TRP A 16 7.25 1.27 10.74
N ASP A 17 8.45 1.60 11.22
CA ASP A 17 9.71 1.40 10.54
C ASP A 17 10.61 0.50 11.41
N ALA A 18 11.10 -0.60 10.83
CA ALA A 18 11.97 -1.56 11.51
C ALA A 18 13.29 -0.94 11.96
N THR A 19 13.81 0.07 11.25
CA THR A 19 15.05 0.77 11.59
C THR A 19 14.87 1.72 12.75
N VAL A 20 13.70 2.34 12.86
CA VAL A 20 13.34 3.24 13.97
C VAL A 20 12.92 2.43 15.20
N GLY A 21 12.33 1.24 15.01
CA GLY A 21 11.91 0.35 16.10
C GLY A 21 10.72 0.88 16.90
N THR A 22 10.03 1.90 16.41
CA THR A 22 8.83 2.46 17.03
C THR A 22 7.69 2.52 16.05
N ARG A 23 6.49 2.29 16.57
CA ARG A 23 5.24 2.45 15.86
C ARG A 23 4.55 3.71 16.34
N GLU A 24 4.01 4.48 15.40
CA GLU A 24 3.32 5.73 15.65
C GLU A 24 1.83 5.59 15.26
N LEU A 25 0.95 6.07 16.13
CA LEU A 25 -0.48 6.23 15.84
C LEU A 25 -0.77 7.70 15.58
N MET A 26 -1.45 7.97 14.48
CA MET A 26 -1.88 9.29 14.03
C MET A 26 -3.39 9.32 13.85
N VAL A 27 -4.01 10.42 14.28
CA VAL A 27 -5.45 10.70 14.14
C VAL A 27 -5.61 12.11 13.62
N ASN A 28 -6.36 12.27 12.54
CA ASN A 28 -6.61 13.55 11.90
C ASN A 28 -5.29 14.32 11.61
N GLY A 29 -4.32 13.59 11.05
CA GLY A 29 -2.99 14.13 10.72
C GLY A 29 -2.12 14.55 11.90
N GLN A 30 -2.48 14.20 13.14
CA GLN A 30 -1.70 14.51 14.36
C GLN A 30 -1.19 13.24 15.02
N SER A 31 0.05 13.25 15.51
CA SER A 31 0.57 12.17 16.36
C SER A 31 -0.12 12.17 17.73
N ILE A 32 -0.59 11.00 18.16
CA ILE A 32 -1.17 10.79 19.51
C ILE A 32 -0.37 9.81 20.34
N GLY A 33 0.64 9.15 19.77
CA GLY A 33 1.53 8.31 20.55
C GLY A 33 2.53 7.51 19.72
N LYS A 34 3.67 7.26 20.35
CA LYS A 34 4.71 6.36 19.85
C LYS A 34 4.94 5.25 20.87
N LYS A 35 5.17 4.04 20.40
CA LYS A 35 5.57 2.91 21.25
C LYS A 35 6.63 2.09 20.55
N ALA A 36 7.61 1.62 21.32
CA ALA A 36 8.53 0.60 20.84
C ALA A 36 7.76 -0.61 20.31
N PHE A 37 8.12 -1.07 19.12
CA PHE A 37 7.51 -2.21 18.49
C PHE A 37 8.55 -2.97 17.68
N THR A 38 8.66 -4.27 17.99
CA THR A 38 9.47 -5.23 17.26
C THR A 38 8.50 -6.19 16.59
N ALA A 39 8.58 -6.31 15.26
CA ALA A 39 7.74 -7.25 14.54
C ALA A 39 8.05 -8.69 14.98
N ALA A 40 7.01 -9.52 15.08
CA ALA A 40 7.18 -10.94 15.29
C ALA A 40 7.84 -11.59 14.06
N MET A 41 8.60 -12.68 14.25
CA MET A 41 9.22 -13.40 13.13
C MET A 41 8.20 -13.93 12.11
N ASN A 42 6.97 -14.18 12.56
CA ASN A 42 5.87 -14.62 11.71
C ASN A 42 4.69 -13.67 11.89
N LEU A 43 4.18 -13.14 10.78
CA LEU A 43 2.90 -12.46 10.76
C LEU A 43 1.79 -13.49 10.51
N PRO A 44 0.56 -13.25 11.00
CA PRO A 44 -0.57 -14.09 10.63
C PRO A 44 -0.81 -14.01 9.11
N ASN A 45 -1.32 -15.10 8.54
CA ASN A 45 -1.66 -15.19 7.11
C ASN A 45 -2.79 -14.23 6.71
N GLU A 46 -3.55 -13.75 7.68
CA GLU A 46 -4.69 -12.86 7.51
C GLU A 46 -4.65 -11.73 8.53
N VAL A 47 -5.05 -10.53 8.09
CA VAL A 47 -5.26 -9.37 8.95
C VAL A 47 -6.70 -8.89 8.72
N GLY A 48 -7.56 -9.12 9.71
CA GLY A 48 -8.95 -8.70 9.65
C GLY A 48 -9.11 -7.21 9.96
N LEU A 49 -9.87 -6.50 9.13
CA LEU A 49 -10.44 -5.21 9.48
C LEU A 49 -11.85 -5.46 10.01
N VAL A 50 -12.00 -5.37 11.33
CA VAL A 50 -13.26 -5.67 12.03
C VAL A 50 -13.94 -4.36 12.40
N ASN A 51 -15.17 -4.18 11.92
CA ASN A 51 -16.03 -3.10 12.36
C ASN A 51 -17.20 -3.64 13.20
N ASN A 52 -17.07 -3.54 14.53
CA ASN A 52 -18.11 -3.95 15.47
C ASN A 52 -19.11 -2.82 15.77
N PHE A 53 -18.97 -1.67 15.12
CA PHE A 53 -19.83 -0.51 15.27
C PHE A 53 -20.56 -0.23 13.96
N ALA A 54 -21.70 0.47 14.04
CA ALA A 54 -22.44 0.91 12.85
C ALA A 54 -21.78 2.13 12.20
N THR A 55 -20.50 1.99 11.79
CA THR A 55 -19.70 3.05 11.16
C THR A 55 -19.31 2.65 9.74
N PHE A 56 -18.86 3.62 8.95
CA PHE A 56 -18.31 3.35 7.63
C PHE A 56 -16.78 3.32 7.68
N VAL A 57 -16.18 2.41 6.92
CA VAL A 57 -14.75 2.46 6.58
C VAL A 57 -14.66 3.03 5.18
N ASP A 58 -13.80 4.03 5.02
CA ASP A 58 -13.61 4.72 3.76
C ASP A 58 -12.11 4.95 3.49
N ASP A 59 -11.74 5.00 2.22
CA ASP A 59 -10.39 5.37 1.74
C ASP A 59 -9.20 4.62 2.39
N LEU A 60 -9.30 3.30 2.55
CA LEU A 60 -8.22 2.48 3.13
C LEU A 60 -7.00 2.41 2.21
N ARG A 61 -5.79 2.64 2.77
CA ARG A 61 -4.51 2.45 2.07
C ARG A 61 -3.51 1.65 2.91
N ILE A 62 -2.83 0.68 2.27
CA ILE A 62 -1.69 -0.07 2.82
C ILE A 62 -0.44 0.24 1.99
N SER A 63 0.71 0.33 2.63
CA SER A 63 1.96 0.73 1.99
C SER A 63 3.14 -0.12 2.42
N ASN A 64 4.13 -0.22 1.53
CA ASN A 64 5.33 -1.03 1.71
C ASN A 64 6.45 -0.32 2.48
N ARG A 65 6.20 0.92 2.91
CA ARG A 65 7.08 1.68 3.82
C ARG A 65 6.30 2.38 4.91
N ALA A 66 7.00 2.76 5.97
CA ALA A 66 6.51 3.75 6.90
C ALA A 66 6.35 5.10 6.19
N ARG A 67 5.13 5.63 6.18
CA ARG A 67 4.89 7.04 5.85
C ARG A 67 5.11 7.90 7.10
N THR A 68 5.65 9.09 6.88
CA THR A 68 6.05 10.04 7.92
C THR A 68 4.86 10.84 8.42
N LEU A 69 4.96 11.39 9.64
CA LEU A 69 3.94 12.28 10.19
C LEU A 69 3.63 13.46 9.26
N VAL A 70 4.63 14.03 8.59
CA VAL A 70 4.45 15.15 7.65
C VAL A 70 3.61 14.71 6.44
N GLU A 71 3.88 13.53 5.87
CA GLU A 71 3.10 12.99 4.76
C GLU A 71 1.65 12.72 5.16
N HIS A 72 1.42 12.19 6.36
CA HIS A 72 0.08 11.97 6.88
C HIS A 72 -0.67 13.26 7.16
N GLN A 73 0.00 14.25 7.75
CA GLN A 73 -0.59 15.56 8.00
C GLN A 73 -0.95 16.26 6.69
N ALA A 74 -0.09 16.20 5.68
CA ALA A 74 -0.37 16.75 4.36
C ALA A 74 -1.54 16.03 3.68
N ALA A 75 -1.60 14.70 3.77
CA ALA A 75 -2.71 13.92 3.22
C ALA A 75 -4.04 14.29 3.88
N PHE A 76 -4.09 14.35 5.21
CA PHE A 76 -5.29 14.77 5.96
C PHE A 76 -5.73 16.19 5.57
N GLN A 77 -4.79 17.14 5.51
CA GLN A 77 -5.09 18.55 5.18
C GLN A 77 -5.55 18.74 3.73
N SER A 78 -5.24 17.81 2.82
CA SER A 78 -5.62 17.91 1.42
C SER A 78 -7.14 17.86 1.21
N ASN A 79 -7.89 17.22 2.11
CA ASN A 79 -9.31 16.92 1.94
C ASN A 79 -9.63 16.24 0.59
N GLN A 80 -8.70 15.43 0.10
CA GLN A 80 -8.85 14.64 -1.12
C GLN A 80 -8.62 13.15 -0.79
N PRO A 81 -9.15 12.23 -1.61
CA PRO A 81 -8.85 10.81 -1.46
C PRO A 81 -7.36 10.53 -1.47
N LEU A 82 -6.91 9.54 -0.68
CA LEU A 82 -5.49 9.22 -0.59
C LEU A 82 -4.91 8.88 -1.98
N PRO A 83 -3.77 9.46 -2.38
CA PRO A 83 -3.18 9.15 -3.67
C PRO A 83 -2.60 7.73 -3.69
N ILE A 84 -2.66 7.10 -4.86
CA ILE A 84 -1.89 5.89 -5.19
C ILE A 84 -0.51 6.34 -5.69
N ASP A 85 0.53 5.88 -5.01
CA ASP A 85 1.93 6.16 -5.33
C ASP A 85 2.74 4.85 -5.43
N VAL A 86 4.04 4.97 -5.73
CA VAL A 86 4.96 3.81 -5.85
C VAL A 86 5.10 2.99 -4.57
N ASP A 87 4.73 3.56 -3.43
CA ASP A 87 4.80 2.93 -2.12
C ASP A 87 3.46 2.31 -1.70
N THR A 88 2.42 2.47 -2.51
CA THR A 88 1.08 1.96 -2.24
C THR A 88 0.95 0.51 -2.66
N THR A 89 0.86 -0.38 -1.67
CA THR A 89 0.61 -1.81 -1.88
C THR A 89 -0.85 -2.08 -2.21
N LEU A 90 -1.76 -1.38 -1.53
CA LEU A 90 -3.21 -1.54 -1.69
C LEU A 90 -3.91 -0.21 -1.42
N LYS A 91 -4.94 0.10 -2.22
CA LYS A 91 -5.92 1.12 -1.91
C LYS A 91 -7.33 0.58 -2.18
N MET A 92 -8.25 0.82 -1.26
CA MET A 92 -9.68 0.52 -1.38
C MET A 92 -10.46 1.81 -1.10
N ASN A 93 -11.11 2.36 -2.13
CA ASN A 93 -11.79 3.66 -2.02
C ASN A 93 -13.22 3.58 -1.45
N PHE A 94 -13.84 2.40 -1.40
CA PHE A 94 -15.22 2.20 -0.91
C PHE A 94 -16.35 3.07 -1.53
N ASP A 95 -16.08 3.84 -2.59
CA ASP A 95 -17.01 4.70 -3.33
C ASP A 95 -18.04 3.96 -4.23
N ASN A 96 -18.45 2.75 -3.85
CA ASN A 96 -19.39 1.91 -4.62
C ASN A 96 -18.93 1.62 -6.08
N ASN A 97 -17.63 1.75 -6.34
CA ASN A 97 -16.98 1.30 -7.56
C ASN A 97 -16.23 0.00 -7.22
N SER A 98 -16.59 -1.13 -7.83
CA SER A 98 -15.85 -2.41 -7.71
C SER A 98 -14.39 -2.34 -8.20
N GLY A 99 -13.91 -1.15 -8.57
CA GLY A 99 -12.55 -0.88 -8.99
C GLY A 99 -11.57 -0.82 -7.81
N VAL A 100 -11.11 -1.99 -7.39
CA VAL A 100 -9.67 -2.12 -7.16
C VAL A 100 -9.01 -1.95 -8.54
N SER A 101 -8.94 -0.71 -9.04
CA SER A 101 -8.16 -0.38 -10.23
C SER A 101 -6.72 -0.14 -9.81
N LEU A 102 -6.13 -1.14 -9.17
CA LEU A 102 -4.68 -1.20 -9.13
C LEU A 102 -4.22 -1.50 -10.55
N PRO A 103 -3.18 -0.84 -11.07
CA PRO A 103 -2.58 -1.25 -12.31
C PRO A 103 -2.10 -2.70 -12.14
N MET A 104 -2.83 -3.66 -12.73
CA MET A 104 -2.43 -5.07 -12.67
C MET A 104 -1.11 -5.21 -13.44
N ILE A 105 -0.04 -5.57 -12.72
CA ILE A 105 1.26 -5.89 -13.33
C ILE A 105 1.39 -7.41 -13.33
N ASN A 106 1.37 -8.01 -14.53
CA ASN A 106 1.50 -9.45 -14.70
C ASN A 106 2.93 -9.81 -15.11
N TYR A 107 3.53 -10.74 -14.36
CA TYR A 107 4.82 -11.34 -14.67
C TYR A 107 4.59 -12.75 -15.21
N VAL A 108 5.11 -13.03 -16.41
CA VAL A 108 5.08 -14.37 -17.01
C VAL A 108 6.49 -14.89 -17.09
N TYR A 109 6.70 -16.08 -16.56
CA TYR A 109 7.97 -16.79 -16.62
C TYR A 109 7.89 -17.93 -17.62
N ASP A 110 9.01 -18.29 -18.22
CA ASP A 110 9.12 -19.50 -19.03
C ASP A 110 9.34 -20.76 -18.16
N ASN A 111 9.47 -21.93 -18.81
CA ASN A 111 9.67 -23.21 -18.13
C ASN A 111 11.02 -23.32 -17.41
N LEU A 112 11.96 -22.41 -17.65
CA LEU A 112 13.26 -22.33 -16.97
C LEU A 112 13.26 -21.27 -15.86
N ASN A 113 12.08 -20.71 -15.55
CA ASN A 113 11.86 -19.66 -14.57
C ASN A 113 12.57 -18.33 -14.90
N TYR A 114 12.85 -18.08 -16.18
CA TYR A 114 13.29 -16.78 -16.65
C TYR A 114 12.09 -15.89 -16.96
N LEU A 115 12.24 -14.58 -16.70
CA LEU A 115 11.16 -13.63 -16.89
C LEU A 115 10.91 -13.42 -18.38
N ASN A 116 9.83 -14.00 -18.92
CA ASN A 116 9.47 -13.91 -20.33
C ASN A 116 8.75 -12.59 -20.67
N SER A 117 7.80 -12.15 -19.83
CA SER A 117 7.11 -10.87 -20.04
C SER A 117 6.66 -10.16 -18.77
N ILE A 118 6.60 -8.82 -18.84
CA ILE A 118 5.91 -7.94 -17.88
C ILE A 118 4.80 -7.23 -18.64
N THR A 119 3.56 -7.44 -18.23
CA THR A 119 2.41 -6.66 -18.71
C THR A 119 2.01 -5.65 -17.66
N THR A 120 2.09 -4.36 -17.99
CA THR A 120 1.50 -3.26 -17.22
C THR A 120 0.24 -2.78 -17.95
N PRO A 121 -0.63 -1.95 -17.34
CA PRO A 121 -1.81 -1.46 -18.05
C PRO A 121 -1.51 -0.69 -19.34
N ASN A 122 -0.31 -0.13 -19.47
CA ASN A 122 0.04 0.79 -20.56
C ASN A 122 1.01 0.19 -21.58
N LYS A 123 1.61 -0.97 -21.29
CA LYS A 123 2.65 -1.58 -22.14
C LYS A 123 2.96 -3.01 -21.73
N THR A 124 3.46 -3.76 -22.70
CA THR A 124 4.03 -5.10 -22.49
C THR A 124 5.52 -5.08 -22.81
N ILE A 125 6.33 -5.58 -21.88
CA ILE A 125 7.77 -5.74 -22.06
C ILE A 125 8.05 -7.23 -22.20
N ASN A 126 8.61 -7.64 -23.34
CA ASN A 126 9.02 -9.03 -23.59
C ASN A 126 10.55 -9.14 -23.53
N TYR A 127 11.02 -10.25 -22.98
CA TYR A 127 12.44 -10.56 -22.81
C TYR A 127 12.78 -11.85 -23.56
N GLN A 128 13.99 -11.90 -24.14
CA GLN A 128 14.53 -13.10 -24.77
C GLN A 128 15.93 -13.36 -24.22
N TYR A 129 16.20 -14.62 -23.90
CA TYR A 129 17.46 -15.07 -23.35
C TYR A 129 18.18 -16.01 -24.32
N ASP A 130 19.51 -16.07 -24.24
CA ASP A 130 20.30 -17.11 -24.88
C ASP A 130 20.21 -18.44 -24.08
N GLY A 131 20.84 -19.49 -24.61
CA GLY A 131 20.87 -20.81 -23.96
C GLY A 131 21.64 -20.86 -22.63
N ASN A 132 22.38 -19.81 -22.27
CA ASN A 132 23.08 -19.69 -20.99
C ASN A 132 22.29 -18.81 -19.98
N GLY A 133 21.10 -18.32 -20.35
CA GLY A 133 20.27 -17.46 -19.51
C GLY A 133 20.65 -15.98 -19.55
N ASN A 134 21.51 -15.55 -20.48
CA ASN A 134 21.82 -14.12 -20.63
C ASN A 134 20.75 -13.43 -21.47
N LEU A 135 20.37 -12.22 -21.08
CA LEU A 135 19.39 -11.43 -21.83
C LEU A 135 19.98 -10.98 -23.17
N ILE A 136 19.36 -11.37 -24.28
CA ILE A 136 19.75 -10.97 -25.64
C ILE A 136 18.81 -9.95 -26.27
N ARG A 137 17.56 -9.84 -25.79
CA ARG A 137 16.61 -8.87 -26.33
C ARG A 137 15.58 -8.41 -25.32
N ARG A 138 15.25 -7.11 -25.36
CA ARG A 138 14.11 -6.50 -24.67
C ARG A 138 13.26 -5.75 -25.69
N ILE A 139 11.98 -6.11 -25.79
CA ILE A 139 11.02 -5.48 -26.71
C ILE A 139 9.94 -4.80 -25.86
N ILE A 140 9.63 -3.54 -26.17
CA ILE A 140 8.56 -2.78 -25.53
C ILE A 140 7.47 -2.58 -26.58
N ASN A 141 6.29 -3.11 -26.30
CA ASN A 141 5.09 -2.98 -27.12
C ASN A 141 4.05 -2.14 -26.38
#